data_AF-A0A349ZZE6-F1
#
_entry.id   AF-A0A349ZZE6-F1
#
_cell.length_a   1.000
_cell.length_b   1.000
_cell.length_c   1.000
_cell.angle_alpha   90.00
_cell.angle_beta   90.00
_cell.angle_gamma   90.00
#
_symmetry.space_group_name_H-M   'P 1'
#
loop_
_entity.id
_entity.type
_entity.pdbx_description
1 polymer ?
#
loop_
_entity_poly.entity_id
_entity_poly.type
_entity_poly.pdbx_seq_one_letter_code
_entity_poly.pdbx_strand_id
1 'polypeptide(L)'
;MQGLIIKSTGSWYQVLEQESQQIYEARIRGKFKLLKTRLTNPLAVGDHVQFSLEKDDIAWITKIEPRRNYLIRKSVNLSKEAHIIA
;
A
#
# COMPACT_ATOMS: atom_id res chain seq x y z
N MET A 1 -6.95 -10.43 9.75
CA MET A 1 -6.65 -9.40 10.78
C MET A 1 -6.95 -8.02 10.21
N GLN A 2 -7.28 -7.05 11.06
CA GLN A 2 -7.54 -5.67 10.66
C GLN A 2 -6.44 -4.76 11.19
N GLY A 3 -6.07 -3.75 10.41
CA GLY A 3 -5.05 -2.81 10.84
C GLY A 3 -5.00 -1.53 10.04
N LEU A 4 -4.18 -0.60 10.53
CA LEU A 4 -3.97 0.71 9.96
C LEU A 4 -2.59 0.78 9.30
N ILE A 5 -2.53 1.31 8.08
CA ILE A 5 -1.25 1.59 7.44
C ILE A 5 -0.61 2.80 8.11
N ILE A 6 0.52 2.59 8.77
CA ILE A 6 1.29 3.64 9.46
C ILE A 6 2.49 4.12 8.63
N LYS A 7 3.00 3.29 7.73
CA LYS A 7 4.14 3.61 6.87
C LYS A 7 4.00 2.99 5.48
N SER A 8 4.47 3.71 4.46
CA SER A 8 4.52 3.25 3.06
C SER A 8 5.90 3.59 2.48
N THR A 9 6.71 2.58 2.19
CA THR A 9 8.04 2.72 1.59
C THR A 9 8.11 1.91 0.29
N GLY A 10 7.83 2.57 -0.83
CA GLY A 10 7.80 1.90 -2.14
C GLY A 10 6.73 0.80 -2.20
N SER A 11 7.16 -0.46 -2.31
CA SER A 11 6.26 -1.64 -2.35
C SER A 11 5.99 -2.28 -0.99
N TRP A 12 6.57 -1.71 0.07
CA TRP A 12 6.46 -2.19 1.44
C TRP A 12 5.63 -1.26 2.30
N TYR A 13 4.85 -1.85 3.19
CA TYR A 13 3.98 -1.14 4.12
C TYR A 13 4.19 -1.65 5.53
N GLN A 14 3.90 -0.82 6.52
CA GLN A 14 3.78 -1.26 7.91
C GLN A 14 2.33 -1.13 8.34
N VAL A 15 1.77 -2.24 8.82
CA VAL A 15 0.41 -2.31 9.33
C VAL A 15 0.49 -2.37 10.85
N LEU A 16 -0.16 -1.43 11.51
CA LEU A 16 -0.44 -1.52 12.94
C LEU A 16 -1.73 -2.33 13.12
N GLU A 17 -1.60 -3.50 13.72
CA GLU A 17 -2.73 -4.37 14.03
C GLU A 17 -3.55 -3.79 15.19
N GLN A 18 -4.87 -3.84 15.08
CA GLN A 18 -5.75 -3.04 15.94
C GLN A 18 -5.91 -3.59 17.37
N GLU A 19 -5.82 -4.91 17.56
CA GLU A 19 -6.08 -5.58 18.84
C GLU A 19 -4.79 -5.77 19.66
N SER A 20 -3.76 -6.33 19.03
CA SER A 20 -2.43 -6.60 19.58
C SER A 20 -1.52 -5.38 19.61
N GLN A 21 -1.85 -4.29 18.89
CA GLN A 21 -0.98 -3.12 18.70
C GLN A 21 0.40 -3.47 18.10
N GLN A 22 0.55 -4.66 17.51
CA GLN A 22 1.79 -5.10 16.91
C GLN A 22 1.94 -4.57 15.49
N ILE A 23 3.18 -4.29 15.10
CA ILE A 23 3.51 -3.79 13.77
C ILE A 23 4.00 -4.96 12.91
N TYR A 24 3.39 -5.11 11.73
CA TYR A 24 3.77 -6.12 10.75
C TYR A 24 4.26 -5.46 9.46
N GLU A 25 5.30 -6.05 8.86
CA GLU A 25 5.68 -5.71 7.50
C GLU A 25 4.71 -6.34 6.52
N ALA A 26 4.17 -5.51 5.62
CA ALA A 26 3.10 -5.90 4.73
C ALA A 26 3.39 -5.60 3.27
N ARG A 27 2.85 -6.44 2.40
CA ARG A 27 2.88 -6.27 0.95
C ARG A 27 1.50 -6.46 0.34
N ILE A 28 1.29 -5.83 -0.81
CA ILE A 28 0.06 -5.96 -1.57
C ILE A 28 0.24 -7.09 -2.59
N ARG A 29 -0.71 -8.04 -2.64
CA ARG A 29 -0.71 -9.05 -3.71
C ARG A 29 -0.94 -8.36 -5.06
N GLY A 30 -0.14 -8.70 -6.08
CA GLY A 30 -0.11 -8.00 -7.38
C GLY A 30 -1.43 -7.90 -8.15
N LYS A 31 -2.50 -8.58 -7.72
CA LYS A 31 -3.84 -8.52 -8.31
C LYS A 31 -4.54 -7.17 -8.16
N PHE A 32 -4.08 -6.28 -7.28
CA PHE A 32 -4.61 -4.91 -7.16
C PHE A 32 -4.23 -3.99 -8.33
N LYS A 33 -3.27 -4.40 -9.19
CA LYS A 33 -2.82 -3.64 -10.38
C LYS A 33 -3.85 -3.65 -11.53
N LEU A 34 -4.86 -4.52 -11.47
CA LEU A 34 -5.86 -4.73 -12.52
C LEU A 34 -7.14 -3.89 -12.36
N LEU A 35 -7.32 -3.22 -11.23
CA LEU A 35 -8.39 -2.23 -11.08
C LEU A 35 -7.92 -0.94 -11.75
N LYS A 36 -8.44 -0.68 -12.96
CA LYS A 36 -8.25 0.47 -13.87
C LYS A 36 -8.29 1.85 -13.20
N THR A 37 -7.34 2.13 -12.31
CA THR A 37 -7.24 3.38 -11.59
C THR A 37 -5.85 3.91 -11.91
N ARG A 38 -5.80 5.10 -12.52
CA ARG A 38 -4.56 5.82 -12.91
C ARG A 38 -3.74 6.28 -11.70
N LEU A 39 -3.69 5.50 -10.63
CA LEU A 39 -3.01 5.80 -9.38
C LEU A 39 -1.73 4.97 -9.33
N THR A 40 -0.60 5.66 -9.17
CA THR A 40 0.73 5.04 -9.05
C THR A 40 0.90 4.31 -7.71
N ASN A 41 0.06 4.60 -6.73
CA ASN A 41 0.05 3.94 -5.43
C ASN A 41 -1.38 3.56 -5.01
N PRO A 42 -1.73 2.26 -4.97
CA PRO A 42 -3.06 1.82 -4.59
C PRO A 42 -3.33 1.94 -3.07
N LEU A 43 -2.29 2.06 -2.23
CA LEU A 43 -2.38 2.08 -0.77
C LEU A 43 -1.56 3.22 -0.17
N ALA A 44 -2.15 3.96 0.76
CA ALA A 44 -1.55 5.10 1.41
C ALA A 44 -1.55 4.93 2.94
N VAL A 45 -0.76 5.77 3.61
CA VAL A 45 -0.79 5.89 5.07
C VAL A 45 -2.16 6.41 5.51
N GLY A 46 -2.71 5.84 6.58
CA GLY A 46 -4.05 6.13 7.09
C GLY A 46 -5.14 5.20 6.55
N ASP A 47 -4.82 4.32 5.61
CA ASP A 47 -5.77 3.34 5.12
C ASP A 47 -6.02 2.23 6.14
N HIS A 48 -7.28 1.86 6.30
CA HIS A 48 -7.66 0.65 7.02
C HIS A 48 -7.66 -0.52 6.05
N VAL A 49 -7.00 -1.61 6.44
CA VAL A 49 -6.82 -2.78 5.59
C VAL A 49 -7.15 -4.06 6.34
N GLN A 50 -7.54 -5.06 5.59
CA GLN A 50 -7.53 -6.45 6.04
C GLN A 50 -6.28 -7.13 5.50
N PHE A 51 -5.61 -7.87 6.37
CA PHE A 51 -4.41 -8.61 6.02
C PHE A 51 -4.39 -10.00 6.64
N SER A 52 -3.58 -10.88 6.06
CA SER A 52 -3.29 -12.23 6.54
C SER A 52 -1.79 -12.39 6.71
N LEU A 53 -1.35 -12.93 7.84
CA LEU A 53 0.06 -13.28 8.07
C LEU A 53 0.38 -14.61 7.37
N GLU A 54 1.48 -14.64 6.62
CA GLU A 54 2.10 -15.89 6.12
C GLU A 54 3.22 -16.34 7.07
N LYS A 55 3.77 -17.54 6.84
CA LYS A 55 4.73 -18.20 7.74
C LYS A 55 6.06 -17.45 7.95
N ASP A 56 6.32 -16.41 7.15
CA ASP A 56 7.56 -15.62 7.17
C ASP A 56 7.38 -14.25 7.87
N ASP A 57 6.39 -14.09 8.75
CA ASP A 57 6.03 -12.83 9.44
C ASP A 57 5.65 -11.65 8.52
N ILE A 58 5.55 -11.91 7.21
CA ILE A 58 5.10 -10.94 6.21
C ILE A 58 3.57 -11.01 6.10
N ALA A 59 2.93 -9.86 6.29
CA ALA A 59 1.51 -9.67 6.09
C ALA A 59 1.18 -9.45 4.60
N TRP A 60 0.17 -10.15 4.10
CA TRP A 60 -0.42 -9.88 2.79
C TRP A 60 -1.71 -9.10 2.95
N ILE A 61 -1.78 -7.93 2.32
CA ILE A 61 -2.99 -7.12 2.29
C ILE A 61 -3.97 -7.77 1.31
N THR A 62 -5.11 -8.20 1.84
CA THR A 62 -6.16 -8.90 1.11
C THR A 62 -7.28 -7.96 0.68
N LYS A 63 -7.54 -6.91 1.46
CA LYS A 63 -8.60 -5.93 1.19
C LYS A 63 -8.21 -4.55 1.72
N ILE A 64 -8.58 -3.51 0.99
CA ILE A 64 -8.49 -2.10 1.42
C ILE A 64 -9.93 -1.65 1.71
N GLU A 65 -10.19 -1.14 2.91
CA GLU A 65 -11.50 -0.61 3.26
C GLU A 65 -11.75 0.73 2.52
N PRO A 66 -13.02 1.08 2.23
CA PRO A 66 -13.33 2.29 1.49
C PRO A 66 -12.87 3.53 2.25
N ARG A 67 -12.06 4.37 1.59
CA ARG A 67 -11.60 5.64 2.14
C ARG A 67 -12.76 6.62 2.24
N ARG A 68 -12.90 7.28 3.39
CA ARG A 68 -13.89 8.37 3.58
C ARG A 68 -13.45 9.67 2.89
N ASN A 69 -12.14 9.88 2.78
CA ASN A 69 -11.52 11.03 2.15
C ASN A 69 -10.19 10.60 1.52
N TYR A 70 -9.75 11.32 0.49
CA TYR A 70 -8.44 11.10 -0.13
C TYR A 70 -7.96 12.40 -0.77
N LEU A 71 -6.65 12.62 -0.76
CA LEU A 71 -6.02 13.77 -1.40
C LEU A 71 -5.21 13.28 -2.60
N ILE A 72 -5.69 13.57 -3.81
CA ILE A 72 -4.93 13.26 -5.03
C ILE A 72 -3.92 14.38 -5.27
N ARG A 73 -2.63 14.04 -5.21
CA ARG A 73 -1.56 14.94 -5.66
C ARG A 73 -1.16 14.56 -7.08
N LYS A 74 -1.31 15.49 -8.02
CA LYS A 74 -0.69 15.35 -9.34
C LYS A 74 0.82 15.57 -9.19
N SER A 75 1.63 14.58 -9.60
CA SER A 75 3.07 14.81 -9.70
C SER A 75 3.31 15.90 -10.75
N VAL A 76 4.07 16.92 -10.39
CA VAL A 76 4.50 17.98 -11.33
C VAL A 76 5.50 17.45 -12.38
N ASN A 77 6.12 16.30 -12.12
CA ASN A 77 7.11 15.70 -12.99
C ASN A 77 6.49 14.55 -13.80
N LEU A 78 5.61 14.90 -14.74
CA LEU A 78 4.97 13.97 -15.66
C LEU A 78 5.74 13.79 -16.99
N SER A 79 6.95 14.35 -17.11
CA SER A 79 7.71 14.32 -18.36
C SER A 79 9.20 14.20 -18.08
N LYS A 80 9.79 13.07 -18.45
CA LYS A 80 10.96 12.93 -19.32
C LYS A 80 11.42 11.47 -19.23
N GLU A 81 10.87 10.66 -20.13
CA GLU A 81 11.57 9.46 -20.57
C GLU A 81 12.94 9.89 -21.12
N ALA A 82 14.02 9.33 -20.57
CA ALA A 82 15.14 8.74 -21.29
C ALA A 82 16.27 8.45 -20.31
N HIS A 83 16.77 7.22 -20.34
CA HIS A 83 18.10 6.87 -19.86
C HIS A 83 18.80 6.19 -21.04
N ILE A 84 19.86 6.82 -21.57
CA ILE A 84 20.84 6.13 -22.42
C ILE A 84 21.97 5.71 -21.49
N ILE A 85 22.25 4.41 -21.46
CA ILE A 85 23.44 3.86 -20.80
C ILE A 85 24.54 3.84 -21.86
N ALA A 86 25.70 4.41 -21.52
CA ALA A 86 26.97 4.19 -22.21
C ALA A 86 27.93 3.51 -21.23
#